data_AF-A0A8T3Y7V8-F1
#
_entry.id   AF-A0A8T3Y7V8-F1
#
_cell.length_a   1.000
_cell.length_b   1.000
_cell.length_c   1.000
_cell.angle_alpha   90.00
_cell.angle_beta   90.00
_cell.angle_gamma   90.00
#
_symmetry.space_group_name_H-M   'P 1'
#
loop_
_entity.id
_entity.type
_entity.pdbx_description
1 polymer ?
#
loop_
_entity_poly.entity_id
_entity_poly.type
_entity_poly.pdbx_seq_one_letter_code
_entity_poly.pdbx_strand_id
1 'polypeptide(L)'
;MSLYSLLKQHVVDTTALLAASHPIYAAMEVLVMKIPENVSLRTRGIATVTSFAGLGWLYAKGRDVSRAYFGIDQKCSELSQQIHDTGYAVCFAGAVSPFFYAAAGGSLEETIYGTLGAMGLSVFSGPIMGYSLDAFRDLVGLQESHRLPRMVRTQSRRTKGFIAAGLLDSCLALFGAVYAVNTADEDVPEHSSMTNR
;
A
#
# COMPACT_ATOMS: atom_id res chain seq x y z
N MET A 1 -0.38 13.27 -23.19
CA MET A 1 0.61 12.28 -22.69
C MET A 1 0.77 11.19 -23.73
N SER A 2 1.98 10.70 -23.95
CA SER A 2 2.18 9.48 -24.76
C SER A 2 1.79 8.24 -23.97
N LEU A 3 1.45 7.14 -24.66
CA LEU A 3 1.16 5.85 -24.01
C LEU A 3 2.32 5.40 -23.11
N TYR A 4 3.55 5.59 -23.58
CA TYR A 4 4.75 5.29 -22.81
C TYR A 4 4.81 6.06 -21.48
N SER A 5 4.50 7.37 -21.49
CA SER A 5 4.47 8.17 -20.26
C SER A 5 3.38 7.71 -19.28
N LEU A 6 2.21 7.30 -19.79
CA LEU A 6 1.11 6.76 -18.97
C LEU A 6 1.51 5.44 -18.32
N LEU A 7 2.07 4.52 -19.10
CA LEU A 7 2.52 3.23 -18.60
C LEU A 7 3.63 3.39 -17.55
N LYS A 8 4.60 4.27 -17.81
CA LYS A 8 5.67 4.57 -16.86
C LYS A 8 5.11 5.11 -15.54
N GLN A 9 4.15 6.04 -15.60
CA GLN A 9 3.52 6.58 -14.41
C GLN A 9 2.73 5.51 -13.64
N HIS A 10 1.95 4.69 -14.34
CA HIS A 10 1.20 3.58 -13.73
C HIS A 10 2.11 2.60 -12.98
N VAL A 11 3.21 2.17 -13.60
CA VAL A 11 4.17 1.25 -12.98
C VAL A 11 4.79 1.87 -11.73
N VAL A 12 5.20 3.14 -11.80
CA VAL A 12 5.80 3.85 -10.66
C VAL A 12 4.80 4.01 -9.52
N ASP A 13 3.59 4.49 -9.82
CA ASP A 13 2.56 4.75 -8.83
C ASP A 13 2.13 3.45 -8.14
N THR A 14 1.92 2.38 -8.92
CA THR A 14 1.58 1.06 -8.40
C THR A 14 2.71 0.50 -7.53
N THR A 15 3.96 0.61 -7.99
CA THR A 15 5.12 0.13 -7.21
C THR A 15 5.25 0.88 -5.88
N ALA A 16 5.07 2.20 -5.89
CA ALA A 16 5.13 3.02 -4.68
C ALA A 16 4.04 2.64 -3.68
N LEU A 17 2.81 2.41 -4.16
CA LEU A 17 1.69 1.98 -3.32
C LEU A 17 1.96 0.62 -2.68
N LEU A 18 2.41 -0.36 -3.46
CA LEU A 18 2.67 -1.72 -2.96
C LEU A 18 3.88 -1.76 -2.03
N ALA A 19 4.95 -1.03 -2.34
CA ALA A 19 6.14 -0.95 -1.50
C ALA A 19 5.81 -0.36 -0.11
N ALA A 20 4.93 0.63 -0.05
CA ALA A 20 4.49 1.23 1.20
C ALA A 20 3.48 0.35 1.96
N SER A 21 2.49 -0.19 1.26
CA SER A 21 1.37 -0.88 1.90
C SER A 21 1.73 -2.31 2.31
N HIS A 22 2.42 -3.10 1.49
CA HIS A 22 2.61 -4.53 1.77
C HIS A 22 3.27 -4.82 3.12
N PRO A 23 4.40 -4.18 3.50
CA PRO A 23 5.02 -4.46 4.79
C PRO A 23 4.10 -4.12 5.97
N ILE A 24 3.34 -3.01 5.86
CA ILE A 24 2.40 -2.57 6.90
C ILE A 24 1.28 -3.58 7.07
N TYR A 25 0.64 -3.97 5.96
CA TYR A 25 -0.46 -4.93 6.00
C TYR A 25 0.03 -6.31 6.44
N ALA A 26 1.17 -6.79 5.94
CA ALA A 26 1.73 -8.06 6.39
C ALA A 26 2.01 -8.06 7.90
N ALA A 27 2.64 -7.01 8.42
CA ALA A 27 2.92 -6.90 9.85
C ALA A 27 1.63 -6.89 10.67
N MET A 28 0.61 -6.15 10.24
CA MET A 28 -0.68 -6.13 10.93
C MET A 28 -1.38 -7.50 10.87
N GLU A 29 -1.46 -8.12 9.70
CA GLU A 29 -2.15 -9.41 9.52
C GLU A 29 -1.47 -10.53 10.30
N VAL A 30 -0.15 -10.67 10.13
CA VAL A 30 0.61 -11.80 10.68
C VAL A 30 0.94 -11.58 12.15
N LEU A 31 1.52 -10.43 12.50
CA LEU A 31 2.05 -10.21 13.85
C LEU A 31 0.96 -9.84 14.86
N VAL A 32 -0.05 -9.05 14.42
CA VAL A 32 -1.09 -8.51 15.31
C VAL A 32 -2.37 -9.34 15.25
N MET A 33 -2.90 -9.60 14.06
CA MET A 33 -4.18 -10.29 13.88
C MET A 33 -4.06 -11.82 13.85
N LYS A 34 -2.83 -12.36 13.79
CA LYS A 34 -2.56 -13.81 13.72
C LYS A 34 -3.26 -14.51 12.55
N ILE A 35 -3.36 -13.82 11.41
CA ILE A 35 -3.85 -14.41 10.16
C ILE A 35 -2.78 -15.37 9.62
N PRO A 36 -3.15 -16.60 9.19
CA PRO A 36 -2.19 -17.55 8.60
C PRO A 36 -1.37 -16.96 7.45
N GLU A 37 -0.08 -17.26 7.41
CA GLU A 37 0.87 -16.67 6.45
C GLU A 37 0.46 -16.91 4.99
N ASN A 38 -0.02 -18.12 4.69
CA ASN A 38 -0.49 -18.49 3.35
C ASN A 38 -1.69 -17.65 2.88
N VAL A 39 -2.59 -17.29 3.80
CA VAL A 39 -3.74 -16.41 3.53
C VAL A 39 -3.26 -14.97 3.29
N SER A 40 -2.37 -14.46 4.15
CA SER A 40 -1.80 -13.12 3.98
C SER A 40 -1.04 -12.99 2.65
N LEU A 41 -0.13 -13.92 2.35
CA LEU A 41 0.63 -13.94 1.09
C LEU A 41 -0.28 -13.98 -0.14
N ARG A 42 -1.35 -14.81 -0.11
CA ARG A 42 -2.34 -14.87 -1.20
C ARG A 42 -3.05 -13.53 -1.38
N THR A 43 -3.48 -12.89 -0.29
CA THR A 43 -4.13 -11.57 -0.33
C THR A 43 -3.21 -10.52 -0.93
N ARG A 44 -1.92 -10.48 -0.56
CA ARG A 44 -0.94 -9.56 -1.15
C ARG A 44 -0.67 -9.86 -2.63
N GLY A 45 -0.67 -11.13 -3.02
CA GLY A 45 -0.60 -11.53 -4.44
C GLY A 45 -1.77 -11.00 -5.26
N ILE A 46 -3.01 -11.16 -4.75
CA ILE A 46 -4.22 -10.62 -5.39
C ILE A 46 -4.18 -9.09 -5.46
N ALA A 47 -3.82 -8.42 -4.36
CA ALA A 47 -3.66 -6.97 -4.33
C ALA A 47 -2.63 -6.49 -5.36
N THR A 48 -1.47 -7.15 -5.44
CA THR A 48 -0.43 -6.86 -6.44
C THR A 48 -0.98 -6.93 -7.85
N VAL A 49 -1.59 -8.07 -8.21
CA VAL A 49 -2.10 -8.32 -9.56
C VAL A 49 -3.18 -7.31 -9.92
N THR A 50 -4.15 -7.08 -9.04
CA THR A 50 -5.25 -6.13 -9.28
C THR A 50 -4.76 -4.68 -9.35
N SER A 51 -3.77 -4.30 -8.54
CA SER A 51 -3.13 -2.99 -8.61
C SER A 51 -2.45 -2.77 -9.96
N PHE A 52 -1.67 -3.73 -10.45
CA PHE A 52 -1.04 -3.65 -11.78
C PHE A 52 -2.05 -3.76 -12.93
N ALA A 53 -3.17 -4.44 -12.73
CA ALA A 53 -4.26 -4.50 -13.71
C ALA A 53 -5.01 -3.16 -13.86
N GLY A 54 -4.86 -2.23 -12.91
CA GLY A 54 -5.37 -0.87 -13.04
C GLY A 54 -5.83 -0.23 -11.73
N LEU A 55 -5.99 -1.00 -10.65
CA LEU A 55 -6.44 -0.43 -9.37
C LEU A 55 -5.42 0.57 -8.79
N GLY A 56 -4.12 0.35 -9.02
CA GLY A 56 -3.06 1.28 -8.61
C GLY A 56 -3.14 2.61 -9.35
N TRP A 57 -3.39 2.57 -10.67
CA TRP A 57 -3.66 3.77 -11.46
C TRP A 57 -4.93 4.49 -10.99
N LEU A 58 -6.01 3.74 -10.73
CA LEU A 58 -7.28 4.31 -10.28
C LEU A 58 -7.10 5.05 -8.95
N TYR A 59 -6.40 4.45 -7.99
CA TYR A 59 -6.06 5.09 -6.72
C TYR A 59 -5.24 6.36 -6.93
N ALA A 60 -4.11 6.26 -7.63
CA ALA A 60 -3.17 7.37 -7.76
C ALA A 60 -3.79 8.53 -8.55
N LYS A 61 -4.49 8.23 -9.65
CA LYS A 61 -5.16 9.24 -10.46
C LYS A 61 -6.36 9.85 -9.73
N GLY A 62 -7.16 9.03 -9.05
CA GLY A 62 -8.28 9.51 -8.25
C GLY A 62 -7.83 10.44 -7.12
N ARG A 63 -6.70 10.12 -6.46
CA ARG A 63 -6.06 10.98 -5.46
C ARG A 63 -5.67 12.32 -6.07
N ASP A 64 -4.99 12.33 -7.22
CA ASP A 64 -4.55 13.55 -7.88
C ASP A 64 -5.74 14.45 -8.27
N VAL A 65 -6.82 13.85 -8.78
CA VAL A 65 -8.07 14.57 -9.10
C VAL A 65 -8.72 15.13 -7.84
N SER A 66 -8.79 14.33 -6.77
CA SER A 66 -9.32 14.79 -5.48
C SER A 66 -8.50 15.95 -4.92
N ARG A 67 -7.17 15.87 -4.94
CA ARG A 67 -6.27 16.95 -4.52
C ARG A 67 -6.52 18.22 -5.32
N ALA A 68 -6.63 18.13 -6.64
CA ALA A 68 -6.94 19.27 -7.49
C ALA A 68 -8.31 19.89 -7.16
N TYR A 69 -9.32 19.07 -6.92
CA TYR A 69 -10.68 19.52 -6.57
C TYR A 69 -10.72 20.25 -5.22
N PHE A 70 -10.02 19.75 -4.20
CA PHE A 70 -9.96 20.37 -2.87
C PHE A 70 -8.87 21.45 -2.74
N GLY A 71 -8.14 21.77 -3.80
CA GLY A 71 -7.05 22.75 -3.77
C GLY A 71 -5.84 22.31 -2.93
N ILE A 72 -5.63 21.01 -2.75
CA ILE A 72 -4.51 20.43 -1.99
C ILE A 72 -3.30 20.27 -2.92
N ASP A 73 -2.48 21.30 -3.01
CA ASP A 73 -1.27 21.31 -3.84
C ASP A 73 0.02 21.07 -3.03
N GLN A 74 1.17 21.33 -3.65
CA GLN A 74 2.50 21.19 -3.03
C GLN A 74 2.88 22.36 -2.11
N LYS A 75 2.12 23.46 -2.12
CA LYS A 75 2.32 24.64 -1.26
C LYS A 75 1.52 24.55 0.04
N CYS A 76 0.48 23.71 0.08
CA CYS A 76 -0.26 23.40 1.29
C CYS A 76 0.67 22.84 2.39
N SER A 77 0.29 23.08 3.64
CA SER A 77 1.00 22.51 4.79
C SER A 77 1.00 20.97 4.73
N GLU A 78 2.05 20.35 5.26
CA GLU A 78 2.16 18.89 5.31
C GLU A 78 0.98 18.27 6.07
N LEU A 79 0.50 18.91 7.14
CA LEU A 79 -0.68 18.43 7.87
C LEU A 79 -1.95 18.41 6.98
N SER A 80 -2.21 19.46 6.20
CA SER A 80 -3.37 19.50 5.30
C SER A 80 -3.30 18.41 4.23
N GLN A 81 -2.10 18.21 3.71
CA GLN A 81 -1.76 17.16 2.78
C GLN A 81 -1.98 15.75 3.37
N GLN A 82 -1.55 15.51 4.61
CA GLN A 82 -1.74 14.25 5.32
C GLN A 82 -3.21 13.98 5.64
N ILE A 83 -3.97 14.99 6.08
CA ILE A 83 -5.41 14.85 6.35
C ILE A 83 -6.15 14.46 5.06
N HIS A 84 -5.81 15.09 3.93
CA HIS A 84 -6.37 14.71 2.63
C HIS A 84 -5.99 13.28 2.24
N ASP A 85 -4.70 12.92 2.37
CA ASP A 85 -4.22 11.58 2.04
C ASP A 85 -4.90 10.49 2.91
N THR A 86 -5.09 10.74 4.21
CA THR A 86 -5.86 9.90 5.12
C THR A 86 -7.32 9.79 4.66
N GLY A 87 -8.01 10.91 4.46
CA GLY A 87 -9.42 10.91 4.06
C GLY A 87 -9.63 10.19 2.73
N TYR A 88 -8.75 10.42 1.76
CA TYR A 88 -8.79 9.74 0.47
C TYR A 88 -8.57 8.23 0.62
N ALA A 89 -7.56 7.81 1.38
CA ALA A 89 -7.27 6.40 1.61
C ALA A 89 -8.44 5.69 2.30
N VAL A 90 -9.03 6.29 3.34
CA VAL A 90 -10.20 5.75 4.06
C VAL A 90 -11.40 5.59 3.13
N CYS A 91 -11.73 6.63 2.35
CA CYS A 91 -12.84 6.57 1.39
C CYS A 91 -12.59 5.51 0.30
N PHE A 92 -11.37 5.43 -0.22
CA PHE A 92 -11.02 4.43 -1.23
C PHE A 92 -11.11 3.02 -0.65
N ALA A 93 -10.58 2.79 0.55
CA ALA A 93 -10.69 1.51 1.24
C ALA A 93 -12.16 1.14 1.50
N GLY A 94 -12.98 2.08 1.96
CA GLY A 94 -14.42 1.85 2.19
C GLY A 94 -15.18 1.51 0.89
N ALA A 95 -14.78 2.11 -0.24
CA ALA A 95 -15.38 1.82 -1.53
C ALA A 95 -14.95 0.48 -2.11
N VAL A 96 -13.69 0.08 -1.94
CA VAL A 96 -13.10 -1.06 -2.64
C VAL A 96 -13.08 -2.34 -1.79
N SER A 97 -12.90 -2.23 -0.47
CA SER A 97 -12.77 -3.40 0.43
C SER A 97 -14.00 -4.31 0.44
N PRO A 98 -15.26 -3.82 0.41
CA PRO A 98 -16.42 -4.71 0.36
C PRO A 98 -16.37 -5.69 -0.81
N PHE A 99 -15.90 -5.24 -1.97
CA PHE A 99 -15.76 -6.08 -3.15
C PHE A 99 -14.67 -7.13 -2.98
N PHE A 100 -13.53 -6.81 -2.36
CA PHE A 100 -12.46 -7.78 -2.11
C PHE A 100 -12.91 -8.87 -1.13
N TYR A 101 -13.54 -8.51 -0.02
CA TYR A 101 -14.03 -9.48 0.96
C TYR A 101 -15.18 -10.34 0.40
N ALA A 102 -16.12 -9.75 -0.34
CA ALA A 102 -17.18 -10.50 -0.99
C ALA A 102 -16.64 -11.46 -2.08
N ALA A 103 -15.68 -11.00 -2.91
CA ALA A 103 -15.04 -11.84 -3.93
C ALA A 103 -14.17 -12.97 -3.33
N ALA A 104 -13.68 -12.80 -2.10
CA ALA A 104 -13.00 -13.83 -1.34
C ALA A 104 -13.97 -14.86 -0.71
N GLY A 105 -15.29 -14.66 -0.84
CA GLY A 105 -16.31 -15.56 -0.31
C GLY A 105 -16.74 -15.27 1.13
N GLY A 106 -16.43 -14.08 1.66
CA GLY A 106 -16.84 -13.68 3.01
C GLY A 106 -18.36 -13.47 3.14
N SER A 107 -18.89 -13.74 4.33
CA SER A 107 -20.25 -13.40 4.74
C SER A 107 -20.47 -11.87 4.80
N LEU A 108 -21.73 -11.43 4.92
CA LEU A 108 -22.05 -10.01 5.06
C LEU A 108 -21.36 -9.39 6.29
N GLU A 109 -21.35 -10.11 7.41
CA GLU A 109 -20.73 -9.68 8.66
C GLU A 109 -19.21 -9.54 8.52
N GLU A 110 -18.54 -10.55 7.96
CA GLU A 110 -17.10 -10.51 7.67
C GLU A 110 -16.75 -9.38 6.69
N THR A 111 -17.59 -9.14 5.69
CA THR A 111 -17.41 -8.05 4.72
C THR A 111 -17.49 -6.69 5.41
N ILE A 112 -18.45 -6.50 6.32
CA ILE A 112 -18.59 -5.26 7.10
C ILE A 112 -17.38 -5.06 8.01
N TYR A 113 -17.02 -6.05 8.83
CA TYR A 113 -15.90 -5.92 9.77
C TYR A 113 -14.55 -5.81 9.06
N GLY A 114 -14.33 -6.59 8.00
CA GLY A 114 -13.13 -6.50 7.17
C GLY A 114 -13.00 -5.13 6.52
N THR A 115 -14.10 -4.55 6.04
CA THR A 115 -14.12 -3.19 5.47
C THR A 115 -13.81 -2.14 6.53
N LEU A 116 -14.45 -2.21 7.70
CA LEU A 116 -14.18 -1.27 8.80
C LEU A 116 -12.72 -1.37 9.28
N GLY A 117 -12.17 -2.59 9.36
CA GLY A 117 -10.76 -2.82 9.67
C GLY A 117 -9.83 -2.21 8.62
N ALA A 118 -10.12 -2.40 7.33
CA ALA A 118 -9.35 -1.81 6.24
C ALA A 118 -9.40 -0.28 6.25
N MET A 119 -10.57 0.31 6.53
CA MET A 119 -10.73 1.75 6.72
C MET A 119 -9.91 2.24 7.92
N GLY A 120 -9.97 1.54 9.06
CA GLY A 120 -9.18 1.87 10.25
C GLY A 120 -7.68 1.87 9.97
N LEU A 121 -7.17 0.84 9.28
CA LEU A 121 -5.76 0.76 8.88
C LEU A 121 -5.37 1.86 7.88
N SER A 122 -6.32 2.32 7.06
CA SER A 122 -6.12 3.43 6.10
C SER A 122 -5.91 4.78 6.77
N VAL A 123 -6.34 4.96 8.03
CA VAL A 123 -6.06 6.18 8.79
C VAL A 123 -4.56 6.39 8.96
N PHE A 124 -3.84 5.32 9.29
CA PHE A 124 -2.40 5.33 9.52
C PHE A 124 -1.59 5.19 8.23
N SER A 125 -2.04 4.35 7.31
CA SER A 125 -1.30 4.09 6.06
C SER A 125 -1.53 5.16 4.99
N GLY A 126 -2.62 5.93 5.04
CA GLY A 126 -2.94 6.98 4.06
C GLY A 126 -1.82 8.01 3.86
N PRO A 127 -1.33 8.68 4.93
CA PRO A 127 -0.21 9.62 4.84
C PRO A 127 1.06 8.99 4.26
N ILE A 128 1.36 7.75 4.65
CA ILE A 128 2.55 7.01 4.20
C ILE A 128 2.44 6.69 2.71
N MET A 129 1.26 6.25 2.25
CA MET A 129 0.98 5.95 0.84
C MET A 129 1.02 7.22 -0.01
N GLY A 130 0.41 8.32 0.47
CA GLY A 130 0.44 9.62 -0.21
C GLY A 130 1.86 10.18 -0.35
N TYR A 131 2.65 10.11 0.72
CA TYR A 131 4.07 10.48 0.70
C TYR A 131 4.86 9.59 -0.27
N SER A 132 4.64 8.27 -0.24
CA SER A 132 5.35 7.31 -1.08
C SER A 132 5.10 7.54 -2.57
N LEU A 133 3.84 7.80 -2.96
CA LEU A 133 3.50 8.20 -4.34
C LEU A 133 4.28 9.45 -4.76
N ASP A 134 4.22 10.52 -3.98
CA ASP A 134 4.86 11.79 -4.30
C ASP A 134 6.40 11.64 -4.35
N ALA A 135 6.97 10.86 -3.43
CA ALA A 135 8.40 10.56 -3.35
C ALA A 135 8.89 9.75 -4.56
N PHE A 136 8.23 8.64 -4.90
CA PHE A 136 8.65 7.81 -6.02
C PHE A 136 8.52 8.54 -7.36
N ARG A 137 7.45 9.31 -7.56
CA ARG A 137 7.27 10.16 -8.75
C ARG A 137 8.42 11.16 -8.90
N ASP A 138 8.89 11.77 -7.82
CA ASP A 138 10.06 12.67 -7.86
C ASP A 138 11.35 11.90 -8.13
N LEU A 139 11.56 10.79 -7.41
CA LEU A 139 12.78 10.00 -7.53
C LEU A 139 13.02 9.45 -8.95
N VAL A 140 11.95 9.11 -9.68
CA VAL A 140 12.06 8.63 -11.08
C VAL A 140 11.94 9.74 -12.13
N GLY A 141 11.81 10.99 -11.69
CA GLY A 141 11.71 12.19 -12.52
C GLY A 141 10.40 12.29 -13.32
N LEU A 142 9.27 11.89 -12.73
CA LEU A 142 7.94 12.09 -13.30
C LEU A 142 7.28 13.38 -12.83
N GLN A 143 7.41 13.71 -11.55
CA GLN A 143 6.82 14.91 -10.95
C GLN A 143 7.63 15.33 -9.72
N GLU A 144 8.03 16.59 -9.64
CA GLU A 144 8.76 17.09 -8.47
C GLU A 144 7.86 17.12 -7.22
N SER A 145 8.44 16.81 -6.06
CA SER A 145 7.76 16.81 -4.76
C SER A 145 8.45 17.74 -3.79
N HIS A 146 7.68 18.58 -3.10
CA HIS A 146 8.19 19.43 -2.03
C HIS A 146 8.26 18.73 -0.68
N ARG A 147 7.70 17.51 -0.58
CA ARG A 147 7.73 16.69 0.64
C ARG A 147 9.07 15.98 0.87
N LEU A 148 9.87 15.78 -0.18
CA LEU A 148 11.21 15.21 -0.04
C LEU A 148 12.17 16.23 0.59
N PRO A 149 13.08 15.80 1.50
CA PRO A 149 14.13 16.66 2.01
C PRO A 149 14.93 17.28 0.87
N ARG A 150 15.30 18.57 1.00
CA ARG A 150 16.04 19.30 -0.03
C ARG A 150 17.26 18.53 -0.53
N MET A 151 17.98 17.84 0.37
CA MET A 151 19.15 17.03 0.05
C MET A 151 18.87 15.93 -0.98
N VAL A 152 17.69 15.29 -0.93
CA VAL A 152 17.30 14.23 -1.87
C VAL A 152 16.77 14.85 -3.16
N ARG A 153 15.96 15.90 -3.05
CA ARG A 153 15.34 16.57 -4.20
C ARG A 153 16.37 17.18 -5.16
N THR A 154 17.48 17.69 -4.65
CA THR A 154 18.54 18.30 -5.48
C THR A 154 19.52 17.29 -6.07
N GLN A 155 19.35 15.99 -5.81
CA GLN A 155 20.24 14.96 -6.37
C GLN A 155 20.05 14.78 -7.87
N SER A 156 21.10 14.26 -8.52
CA SER A 156 21.03 13.86 -9.92
C SER A 156 19.95 12.79 -10.15
N ARG A 157 19.38 12.74 -11.36
CA ARG A 157 18.38 11.73 -11.74
C ARG A 157 18.87 10.29 -11.54
N ARG A 158 20.17 10.03 -11.74
CA ARG A 158 20.78 8.71 -11.51
C ARG A 158 20.77 8.36 -10.03
N THR A 159 21.24 9.28 -9.19
CA THR A 159 21.25 9.11 -7.73
C THR A 159 19.85 8.88 -7.19
N LYS A 160 18.86 9.67 -7.65
CA LYS A 160 17.45 9.47 -7.26
C LYS A 160 16.92 8.09 -7.67
N GLY A 161 17.29 7.60 -8.85
CA GLY A 161 16.98 6.24 -9.29
C GLY A 161 17.54 5.16 -8.35
N PHE A 162 18.79 5.31 -7.90
CA PHE A 162 19.38 4.39 -6.92
C PHE A 162 18.68 4.46 -5.56
N ILE A 163 18.28 5.65 -5.11
CA ILE A 163 17.51 5.82 -3.87
C ILE A 163 16.16 5.09 -3.99
N ALA A 164 15.43 5.26 -5.10
CA ALA A 164 14.17 4.55 -5.32
C ALA A 164 14.35 3.03 -5.33
N ALA A 165 15.39 2.53 -6.00
CA ALA A 165 15.69 1.10 -6.04
C ALA A 165 16.05 0.55 -4.65
N GLY A 166 16.88 1.25 -3.88
CA GLY A 166 17.25 0.85 -2.52
C GLY A 166 16.07 0.88 -1.54
N LEU A 167 15.17 1.86 -1.68
CA LEU A 167 13.93 1.90 -0.90
C LEU A 167 13.02 0.72 -1.23
N LEU A 168 12.86 0.40 -2.51
CA LEU A 168 12.07 -0.76 -2.93
C LEU A 168 12.66 -2.07 -2.38
N ASP A 169 13.98 -2.24 -2.49
CA ASP A 169 14.69 -3.40 -1.94
C ASP A 169 14.50 -3.51 -0.42
N SER A 170 14.60 -2.38 0.30
CA SER A 170 14.34 -2.33 1.75
C SER A 170 12.90 -2.72 2.11
N CYS A 171 11.92 -2.30 1.31
CA CYS A 171 10.52 -2.69 1.49
C CYS A 171 10.31 -4.19 1.27
N LEU A 172 10.96 -4.78 0.25
CA LEU A 172 10.90 -6.22 0.00
C LEU A 172 11.59 -7.02 1.13
N ALA A 173 12.75 -6.56 1.60
CA ALA A 173 13.45 -7.15 2.73
C ALA A 173 12.61 -7.11 4.00
N LEU A 174 11.98 -5.96 4.30
CA LEU A 174 11.09 -5.81 5.45
C LEU A 174 9.86 -6.71 5.31
N PHE A 175 9.26 -6.77 4.12
CA PHE A 175 8.13 -7.66 3.83
C PHE A 175 8.50 -9.13 4.09
N GLY A 176 9.65 -9.59 3.60
CA GLY A 176 10.15 -10.95 3.88
C GLY A 176 10.46 -11.20 5.36
N ALA A 177 11.03 -10.21 6.05
CA ALA A 177 11.36 -10.31 7.47
C ALA A 177 10.11 -10.49 8.36
N VAL A 178 8.97 -9.88 7.99
CA VAL A 178 7.70 -10.08 8.72
C VAL A 178 7.30 -11.56 8.76
N TYR A 179 7.40 -12.27 7.64
CA TYR A 179 7.07 -13.69 7.58
C TYR A 179 8.14 -14.56 8.25
N ALA A 180 9.42 -14.22 8.11
CA ALA A 180 10.50 -14.96 8.76
C ALA A 180 10.36 -15.00 10.30
N VAL A 181 9.83 -13.92 10.92
CA VAL A 181 9.64 -13.85 12.38
C VAL A 181 8.49 -14.75 12.87
N ASN A 182 7.50 -15.04 12.03
CA ASN A 182 6.29 -15.77 12.45
C ASN A 182 6.42 -17.30 12.30
N THR A 183 7.33 -17.79 11.46
CA THR A 183 7.64 -19.23 11.32
C THR A 183 8.15 -19.92 12.59
N ALA A 184 8.47 -19.18 13.66
CA ALA A 184 8.97 -19.75 14.91
C ALA A 184 7.88 -20.39 15.81
N ASP A 185 6.59 -20.15 15.53
CA ASP A 185 5.48 -20.58 16.39
C ASP A 185 4.67 -21.78 15.84
N GLU A 186 4.97 -22.31 14.65
CA GLU A 186 4.24 -23.46 14.07
C GLU A 186 4.68 -24.84 14.62
N ASP A 187 5.59 -24.90 15.59
CA ASP A 187 5.88 -26.13 16.36
C ASP A 187 4.82 -26.44 17.44
N VAL A 188 3.56 -25.99 17.26
CA VAL A 188 2.45 -26.52 18.05
C VAL A 188 2.11 -27.90 17.47
N PRO A 189 2.40 -28.99 18.18
CA PRO A 189 2.16 -30.34 17.66
C PRO A 189 0.69 -30.42 17.25
N GLU A 190 0.48 -30.79 15.98
CA GLU A 190 -0.80 -31.23 15.46
C GLU A 190 -1.46 -32.04 16.56
N HIS A 191 -2.58 -31.53 17.10
CA HIS A 191 -3.36 -32.26 18.08
C HIS A 191 -3.92 -33.49 17.36
N SER A 192 -3.10 -34.52 17.32
CA SER A 192 -3.43 -35.91 17.13
C SER A 192 -4.46 -36.27 18.20
N SER A 193 -5.73 -36.01 17.91
CA SER A 193 -6.89 -36.77 18.40
C SER A 193 -8.19 -35.97 18.23
N MET A 194 -8.87 -36.14 17.09
CA MET A 194 -10.33 -36.34 17.09
C MET A 194 -10.71 -37.30 15.95
N THR A 195 -10.04 -38.45 15.90
CA THR A 195 -10.71 -39.69 15.53
C THR A 195 -11.32 -40.26 16.80
N ASN A 196 -12.56 -39.89 17.09
CA ASN A 196 -13.40 -40.70 17.96
C ASN A 196 -14.87 -40.52 17.58
N ARG A 197 -15.37 -41.58 16.94
CA ARG A 197 -16.76 -42.00 16.71
C ARG A 197 -17.47 -41.47 15.48
#